data_AF-A0A529QM38-F1
#
_entry.id   AF-A0A529QM38-F1
#
_cell.length_a   1.000
_cell.length_b   1.000
_cell.length_c   1.000
_cell.angle_alpha   90.00
_cell.angle_beta   90.00
_cell.angle_gamma   90.00
#
_symmetry.space_group_name_H-M   'P 1'
#
loop_
_entity.id
_entity.type
_entity.pdbx_description
1 polymer ?
#
loop_
_entity_poly.entity_id
_entity_poly.type
_entity_poly.pdbx_seq_one_letter_code
_entity_poly.pdbx_strand_id
1 'polypeptide(L)'
;KIVDAQGGSLLPGFIEAHMHLFGGAAELDNLHLAGVHGFDALRDAIQDFAAKRPDARLLIGAGVGYAILPEPVTRHDLDRIIPDRPFVMSASDHHTMWANTKALEEAGLLHGRQVGQGNEVVIGADGLAAGELREGEAFGPVLGHYGANRTRLGLEGAEPDPYPSAEELAADRDLMHRGLEWCAKHGITSIQNMDGNLYQLELLAGLEKEGRLLCRTKLPFHFKNFMKLDMLEKASRMATSYNSEWLSSGMVKVFYDGVLDSWTAVMVDDYADRPGWRGEPLFSPQ
;
A
#
# COMPACT_ATOMS: atom_id res chain seq x y z
N LYS A 1 6.59 34.91 -20.73
CA LYS A 1 5.87 35.42 -19.53
C LYS A 1 6.92 35.81 -18.49
N ILE A 2 6.82 36.98 -17.88
CA ILE A 2 7.68 37.37 -16.75
C ILE A 2 6.88 37.12 -15.47
N VAL A 3 7.50 36.52 -14.46
CA VAL A 3 6.91 36.28 -13.13
C VAL A 3 7.82 36.93 -12.10
N ASP A 4 7.29 37.90 -11.35
CA ASP A 4 8.00 38.55 -10.25
C ASP A 4 7.91 37.69 -8.99
N ALA A 5 9.06 37.30 -8.44
CA ALA A 5 9.16 36.46 -7.26
C ALA A 5 8.86 37.21 -5.94
N GLN A 6 8.70 38.54 -5.98
CA GLN A 6 8.37 39.39 -4.82
C GLN A 6 9.30 39.17 -3.61
N GLY A 7 10.60 38.99 -3.88
CA GLY A 7 11.61 38.73 -2.85
C GLY A 7 11.68 37.27 -2.36
N GLY A 8 10.89 36.37 -2.92
CA GLY A 8 10.96 34.93 -2.66
C GLY A 8 12.14 34.23 -3.34
N SER A 9 12.48 33.04 -2.85
CA SER A 9 13.51 32.17 -3.43
C SER A 9 12.92 31.21 -4.45
N LEU A 10 13.63 30.99 -5.55
CA LEU A 10 13.35 29.91 -6.49
C LEU A 10 14.29 28.74 -6.19
N LEU A 11 13.72 27.58 -5.90
CA LEU A 11 14.47 26.34 -5.61
C LEU A 11 14.09 25.27 -6.64
N PRO A 12 14.99 24.29 -6.92
CA PRO A 12 14.60 23.08 -7.62
C PRO A 12 13.47 22.37 -6.88
N GLY A 13 12.53 21.79 -7.62
CA GLY A 13 11.51 20.92 -7.03
C GLY A 13 12.13 19.65 -6.46
N PHE A 14 11.48 19.07 -5.46
CA PHE A 14 11.92 17.81 -4.88
C PHE A 14 11.72 16.65 -5.87
N ILE A 15 12.62 15.67 -5.78
CA ILE A 15 12.57 14.41 -6.53
C ILE A 15 12.38 13.31 -5.48
N GLU A 16 11.22 12.67 -5.50
CA GLU A 16 11.00 11.45 -4.73
C GLU A 16 11.58 10.27 -5.51
N ALA A 17 12.54 9.57 -4.91
CA ALA A 17 13.29 8.50 -5.54
C ALA A 17 12.68 7.11 -5.30
N HIS A 18 11.72 6.97 -4.38
CA HIS A 18 10.98 5.73 -4.17
C HIS A 18 9.62 6.03 -3.54
N MET A 19 8.55 5.93 -4.35
CA MET A 19 7.17 6.11 -3.89
C MET A 19 6.28 4.95 -4.32
N HIS A 20 5.15 4.80 -3.63
CA HIS A 20 4.02 3.96 -4.00
C HIS A 20 2.78 4.84 -4.21
N LEU A 21 2.64 5.40 -5.40
CA LEU A 21 1.71 6.51 -5.66
C LEU A 21 0.26 6.07 -5.56
N PHE A 22 -0.11 4.92 -6.14
CA PHE A 22 -1.52 4.53 -6.21
C PHE A 22 -2.07 4.13 -4.83
N GLY A 23 -1.30 3.30 -4.10
CA GLY A 23 -1.59 2.98 -2.70
C GLY A 23 -1.57 4.23 -1.82
N GLY A 24 -0.54 5.07 -1.93
CA GLY A 24 -0.44 6.31 -1.15
C GLY A 24 -1.59 7.28 -1.43
N ALA A 25 -2.07 7.37 -2.67
CA ALA A 25 -3.23 8.18 -3.03
C ALA A 25 -4.53 7.64 -2.41
N ALA A 26 -4.71 6.32 -2.39
CA ALA A 26 -5.82 5.66 -1.71
C ALA A 26 -5.82 5.95 -0.20
N GLU A 27 -4.63 5.93 0.41
CA GLU A 27 -4.46 6.17 1.85
C GLU A 27 -4.79 7.61 2.29
N LEU A 28 -4.86 8.58 1.36
CA LEU A 28 -5.29 9.95 1.70
C LEU A 28 -6.75 10.04 2.19
N ASP A 29 -7.57 9.01 1.97
CA ASP A 29 -8.94 8.94 2.52
C ASP A 29 -9.02 8.12 3.83
N ASN A 30 -7.92 7.49 4.25
CA ASN A 30 -7.90 6.67 5.45
C ASN A 30 -7.84 7.53 6.72
N LEU A 31 -8.15 6.90 7.86
CA LEU A 31 -7.89 7.46 9.18
C LEU A 31 -6.40 7.39 9.47
N HIS A 32 -5.71 8.53 9.52
CA HIS A 32 -4.31 8.59 9.92
C HIS A 32 -4.17 8.43 11.44
N LEU A 33 -3.53 7.34 11.86
CA LEU A 33 -3.35 6.95 13.27
C LEU A 33 -1.92 7.18 13.78
N ALA A 34 -1.06 7.81 12.98
CA ALA A 34 0.30 8.15 13.39
C ALA A 34 0.27 9.06 14.63
N GLY A 35 0.96 8.65 15.70
CA GLY A 35 1.02 9.39 16.97
C GLY A 35 -0.19 9.21 17.89
N VAL A 36 -1.17 8.38 17.52
CA VAL A 36 -2.25 7.97 18.42
C VAL A 36 -1.73 6.91 19.38
N HIS A 37 -2.03 7.07 20.68
CA HIS A 37 -1.63 6.14 21.73
C HIS A 37 -2.73 5.99 22.78
N GLY A 38 -3.02 4.75 23.16
CA GLY A 38 -4.01 4.38 24.16
C GLY A 38 -5.42 4.17 23.60
N PHE A 39 -6.20 3.36 24.32
CA PHE A 39 -7.53 2.91 23.89
C PHE A 39 -8.51 4.06 23.68
N ASP A 40 -8.56 5.02 24.60
CA ASP A 40 -9.51 6.14 24.51
C ASP A 40 -9.24 7.04 23.29
N ALA A 41 -7.97 7.36 23.02
CA ALA A 41 -7.58 8.16 21.86
C ALA A 41 -7.87 7.42 20.54
N LEU A 42 -7.59 6.11 20.50
CA LEU A 42 -7.93 5.26 19.35
C LEU A 42 -9.45 5.18 19.13
N ARG A 43 -10.22 4.98 20.20
CA ARG A 43 -11.69 4.96 20.15
C ARG A 43 -12.23 6.25 19.56
N ASP A 44 -11.82 7.39 20.13
CA ASP A 44 -12.35 8.69 19.74
C ASP A 44 -12.01 8.99 18.26
N ALA A 45 -10.78 8.69 17.82
CA ALA A 45 -10.37 8.83 16.43
C ALA A 45 -11.20 7.97 15.46
N ILE A 46 -11.43 6.70 15.80
CA ILE A 46 -12.22 5.78 14.97
C ILE A 46 -13.69 6.21 14.93
N GLN A 47 -14.28 6.58 16.06
CA GLN A 47 -15.69 6.98 16.12
C GLN A 47 -15.95 8.29 15.37
N ASP A 48 -15.07 9.28 15.49
CA ASP A 48 -15.15 10.53 14.72
C ASP A 48 -15.02 10.29 13.22
N PHE A 49 -14.12 9.39 12.83
CA PHE A 49 -13.92 9.00 11.44
C PHE A 49 -15.15 8.28 10.87
N ALA A 50 -15.72 7.35 11.65
CA ALA A 50 -16.91 6.59 11.31
C ALA A 50 -18.15 7.49 11.16
N ALA A 51 -18.32 8.47 12.04
CA ALA A 51 -19.44 9.41 12.03
C ALA A 51 -19.48 10.29 10.77
N LYS A 52 -18.31 10.64 10.23
CA LYS A 52 -18.19 11.43 8.98
C LYS A 52 -18.41 10.59 7.72
N ARG A 53 -18.48 9.27 7.85
CA ARG A 53 -18.59 8.31 6.74
C ARG A 53 -19.69 7.28 7.03
N PRO A 54 -20.96 7.68 7.17
CA PRO A 54 -22.04 6.76 7.53
C PRO A 54 -22.23 5.62 6.52
N ASP A 55 -21.99 5.89 5.23
CA ASP A 55 -22.23 4.93 4.14
C ASP A 55 -20.99 4.12 3.71
N ALA A 56 -19.85 4.32 4.38
CA ALA A 56 -18.64 3.58 4.05
C ALA A 56 -18.80 2.09 4.39
N ARG A 57 -18.61 1.23 3.37
CA ARG A 57 -18.68 -0.23 3.48
C ARG A 57 -17.54 -0.81 4.34
N LEU A 58 -16.37 -0.19 4.30
CA LEU A 58 -15.23 -0.49 5.15
C LEU A 58 -14.61 0.82 5.60
N LEU A 59 -14.27 0.90 6.89
CA LEU A 59 -13.46 1.97 7.44
C LEU A 59 -12.02 1.48 7.56
N ILE A 60 -11.08 2.28 7.06
CA ILE A 60 -9.66 1.92 7.01
C ILE A 60 -8.84 2.97 7.76
N GLY A 61 -8.07 2.53 8.75
CA GLY A 61 -7.00 3.30 9.37
C GLY A 61 -5.63 2.95 8.79
N ALA A 62 -4.68 3.88 8.88
CA ALA A 62 -3.31 3.67 8.42
C ALA A 62 -2.29 4.36 9.35
N GLY A 63 -1.06 3.86 9.33
CA GLY A 63 0.04 4.42 10.11
C GLY A 63 0.00 4.05 11.59
N VAL A 64 -0.55 2.88 11.92
CA VAL A 64 -0.62 2.38 13.29
C VAL A 64 0.75 1.95 13.77
N GLY A 65 1.20 2.47 14.91
CA GLY A 65 2.36 1.92 15.61
C GLY A 65 1.99 0.61 16.31
N TYR A 66 2.87 -0.40 16.27
CA TYR A 66 2.65 -1.68 16.96
C TYR A 66 2.37 -1.53 18.47
N ALA A 67 2.88 -0.46 19.08
CA ALA A 67 2.65 -0.09 20.48
C ALA A 67 1.54 0.96 20.67
N ILE A 68 0.53 1.01 19.79
CA ILE A 68 -0.62 1.91 19.93
C ILE A 68 -1.42 1.62 21.21
N LEU A 69 -1.44 0.36 21.66
CA LEU A 69 -1.97 -0.07 22.96
C LEU A 69 -0.85 -0.67 23.83
N PRO A 70 -1.01 -0.71 25.16
CA PRO A 70 -0.05 -1.34 26.07
C PRO A 70 0.11 -2.85 25.85
N GLU A 71 -0.98 -3.51 25.46
CA GLU A 71 -1.03 -4.93 25.10
C GLU A 71 -1.18 -5.07 23.58
N PRO A 72 -0.81 -6.23 22.98
CA PRO A 72 -1.04 -6.48 21.57
C PRO A 72 -2.49 -6.25 21.18
N VAL A 73 -2.71 -5.50 20.09
CA VAL A 73 -4.05 -5.19 19.60
C VAL A 73 -4.75 -6.46 19.14
N THR A 74 -6.01 -6.64 19.56
CA THR A 74 -6.87 -7.72 19.10
C THR A 74 -8.15 -7.18 18.47
N ARG A 75 -8.87 -8.05 17.75
CA ARG A 75 -10.21 -7.77 17.24
C ARG A 75 -11.17 -7.34 18.34
N HIS A 76 -10.99 -7.86 19.57
CA HIS A 76 -11.82 -7.51 20.72
C HIS A 76 -11.67 -6.04 21.12
N ASP A 77 -10.49 -5.45 20.95
CA ASP A 77 -10.27 -4.02 21.18
C ASP A 77 -11.04 -3.19 20.15
N LEU A 78 -11.00 -3.60 18.88
CA LEU A 78 -11.71 -2.94 17.79
C LEU A 78 -13.22 -3.13 17.89
N ASP A 79 -13.69 -4.30 18.31
CA ASP A 79 -15.10 -4.61 18.54
C ASP A 79 -15.68 -3.76 19.67
N ARG A 80 -14.88 -3.46 20.72
CA ARG A 80 -15.30 -2.54 21.79
C ARG A 80 -15.46 -1.09 21.31
N ILE A 81 -14.82 -0.72 20.20
CA ILE A 81 -14.86 0.64 19.64
C ILE A 81 -15.98 0.75 18.60
N ILE A 82 -16.07 -0.22 17.69
CA ILE A 82 -16.96 -0.21 16.53
C ILE A 82 -17.41 -1.64 16.15
N PRO A 83 -18.38 -2.23 16.89
CA PRO A 83 -18.76 -3.64 16.70
C PRO A 83 -19.56 -3.89 15.42
N ASP A 84 -20.39 -2.93 15.01
CA ASP A 84 -21.42 -3.14 13.98
C ASP A 84 -20.96 -2.81 12.55
N ARG A 85 -19.73 -2.30 12.38
CA ARG A 85 -19.20 -1.87 11.08
C ARG A 85 -17.85 -2.50 10.80
N PRO A 86 -17.58 -2.96 9.57
CA PRO A 86 -16.25 -3.43 9.21
C PRO A 86 -15.19 -2.34 9.42
N PHE A 87 -14.15 -2.67 10.18
CA PHE A 87 -13.01 -1.80 10.41
C PHE A 87 -11.71 -2.57 10.31
N VAL A 88 -10.75 -1.99 9.60
CA VAL A 88 -9.36 -2.43 9.59
C VAL A 88 -8.42 -1.26 9.81
N MET A 89 -7.23 -1.54 10.33
CA MET A 89 -6.15 -0.55 10.37
C MET A 89 -4.80 -1.18 10.03
N SER A 90 -3.99 -0.50 9.21
CA SER A 90 -2.64 -0.96 8.85
C SER A 90 -1.55 -0.37 9.72
N ALA A 91 -0.56 -1.22 10.01
CA ALA A 91 0.69 -0.82 10.62
C ALA A 91 1.44 0.18 9.73
N SER A 92 2.32 0.97 10.34
CA SER A 92 3.13 1.99 9.66
C SER A 92 4.12 1.43 8.62
N ASP A 93 4.43 0.14 8.69
CA ASP A 93 5.29 -0.56 7.74
C ASP A 93 4.50 -1.25 6.60
N HIS A 94 3.15 -1.21 6.66
CA HIS A 94 2.24 -1.84 5.72
C HIS A 94 2.35 -3.37 5.61
N HIS A 95 2.97 -4.04 6.59
CA HIS A 95 3.11 -5.49 6.66
C HIS A 95 2.10 -6.17 7.58
N THR A 96 1.49 -5.41 8.49
CA THR A 96 0.45 -5.93 9.40
C THR A 96 -0.84 -5.12 9.28
N MET A 97 -1.99 -5.79 9.33
CA MET A 97 -3.29 -5.17 9.54
C MET A 97 -4.00 -5.77 10.75
N TRP A 98 -4.77 -4.96 11.47
CA TRP A 98 -5.71 -5.41 12.49
C TRP A 98 -7.15 -5.21 12.00
N ALA A 99 -7.95 -6.26 12.06
CA ALA A 99 -9.35 -6.28 11.65
C ALA A 99 -10.27 -6.60 12.84
N ASN A 100 -11.43 -5.94 12.91
CA ASN A 100 -12.47 -6.29 13.87
C ASN A 100 -13.22 -7.57 13.46
N THR A 101 -14.04 -8.13 14.34
CA THR A 101 -14.79 -9.38 14.07
C THR A 101 -15.65 -9.25 12.83
N LYS A 102 -16.34 -8.12 12.67
CA LYS A 102 -17.21 -7.85 11.51
C LYS A 102 -16.47 -7.90 10.17
N ALA A 103 -15.29 -7.29 10.07
CA ALA A 103 -14.46 -7.34 8.88
C ALA A 103 -13.93 -8.76 8.59
N LEU A 104 -13.52 -9.49 9.63
CA LEU A 104 -13.06 -10.88 9.50
C LEU A 104 -14.17 -11.83 9.03
N GLU A 105 -15.39 -11.68 9.55
CA GLU A 105 -16.55 -12.49 9.16
C GLU A 105 -16.89 -12.30 7.68
N GLU A 106 -17.00 -11.05 7.23
CA GLU A 106 -17.35 -10.73 5.83
C GLU A 106 -16.25 -11.17 4.85
N ALA A 107 -14.99 -11.13 5.29
CA ALA A 107 -13.85 -11.63 4.52
C ALA A 107 -13.68 -13.18 4.60
N GLY A 108 -14.45 -13.88 5.43
CA GLY A 108 -14.33 -15.32 5.64
C GLY A 108 -13.04 -15.76 6.35
N LEU A 109 -12.46 -14.88 7.18
CA LEU A 109 -11.19 -15.09 7.89
C LEU A 109 -11.35 -15.36 9.39
N LEU A 110 -12.55 -15.26 9.96
CA LEU A 110 -12.75 -15.39 11.42
C LEU A 110 -12.24 -16.74 11.97
N HIS A 111 -12.32 -17.82 11.19
CA HIS A 111 -11.83 -19.15 11.58
C HIS A 111 -10.38 -19.43 11.16
N GLY A 112 -9.64 -18.40 10.78
CA GLY A 112 -8.30 -18.53 10.22
C GLY A 112 -8.29 -18.91 8.73
N ARG A 113 -7.10 -18.92 8.15
CA ARG A 113 -6.87 -19.34 6.76
C ARG A 113 -5.44 -19.84 6.62
N GLN A 114 -5.27 -20.92 5.85
CA GLN A 114 -3.94 -21.33 5.41
C GLN A 114 -3.43 -20.35 4.35
N VAL A 115 -2.23 -19.81 4.59
CA VAL A 115 -1.57 -18.82 3.75
C VAL A 115 -0.15 -19.29 3.44
N GLY A 116 0.48 -18.73 2.40
CA GLY A 116 1.83 -19.06 2.00
C GLY A 116 2.87 -18.74 3.08
N GLN A 117 4.09 -19.27 2.90
CA GLN A 117 5.22 -19.01 3.80
C GLN A 117 5.40 -17.50 4.04
N GLY A 118 5.66 -17.12 5.28
CA GLY A 118 5.85 -15.71 5.69
C GLY A 118 4.55 -14.95 5.98
N ASN A 119 3.38 -15.48 5.62
CA ASN A 119 2.08 -14.88 5.92
C ASN A 119 1.44 -15.57 7.12
N GLU A 120 0.60 -14.86 7.86
CA GLU A 120 -0.09 -15.45 9.02
C GLU A 120 -1.43 -14.77 9.30
N VAL A 121 -2.48 -15.57 9.49
CA VAL A 121 -3.69 -15.14 10.20
C VAL A 121 -3.54 -15.58 11.65
N VAL A 122 -3.20 -14.64 12.53
CA VAL A 122 -2.90 -14.95 13.94
C VAL A 122 -4.15 -15.50 14.61
N ILE A 123 -4.05 -16.64 15.29
CA ILE A 123 -5.17 -17.26 16.01
C ILE A 123 -5.09 -16.89 17.49
N GLY A 124 -6.18 -16.37 18.03
CA GLY A 124 -6.32 -16.01 19.44
C GLY A 124 -6.57 -17.21 20.33
N ALA A 125 -6.54 -16.97 21.65
CA ALA A 125 -6.75 -18.02 22.66
C ALA A 125 -8.15 -18.67 22.60
N ASP A 126 -9.12 -18.03 21.96
CA ASP A 126 -10.48 -18.53 21.74
C ASP A 126 -10.62 -19.42 20.48
N GLY A 127 -9.52 -19.67 19.76
CA GLY A 127 -9.51 -20.49 18.55
C GLY A 127 -10.03 -19.79 17.30
N LEU A 128 -10.29 -18.48 17.37
CA LEU A 128 -10.66 -17.63 16.24
C LEU A 128 -9.51 -16.69 15.87
N ALA A 129 -9.52 -16.13 14.67
CA ALA A 129 -8.53 -15.13 14.24
C ALA A 129 -8.48 -13.97 15.24
N ALA A 130 -7.32 -13.65 15.79
CA ALA A 130 -7.11 -12.64 16.81
C ALA A 130 -7.37 -11.21 16.32
N GLY A 131 -7.48 -11.00 15.01
CA GLY A 131 -7.58 -9.68 14.38
C GLY A 131 -6.30 -9.28 13.66
N GLU A 132 -5.14 -9.76 14.10
CA GLU A 132 -3.84 -9.49 13.48
C GLU A 132 -3.61 -10.37 12.23
N LEU A 133 -3.36 -9.72 11.10
CA LEU A 133 -3.14 -10.30 9.78
C LEU A 133 -1.77 -9.86 9.26
N ARG A 134 -0.84 -10.80 9.14
CA ARG A 134 0.55 -10.56 8.76
C ARG A 134 0.79 -10.91 7.30
N GLU A 135 1.33 -9.94 6.57
CA GLU A 135 1.62 -9.97 5.14
C GLU A 135 0.40 -10.05 4.20
N GLY A 136 0.66 -9.80 2.92
CA GLY A 136 -0.36 -9.54 1.90
C GLY A 136 -1.40 -10.64 1.71
N GLU A 137 -1.03 -11.92 1.83
CA GLU A 137 -1.99 -13.01 1.68
C GLU A 137 -2.98 -13.10 2.86
N ALA A 138 -2.58 -12.62 4.04
CA ALA A 138 -3.44 -12.65 5.22
C ALA A 138 -4.46 -11.51 5.21
N PHE A 139 -4.05 -10.27 4.90
CA PHE A 139 -4.96 -9.11 4.89
C PHE A 139 -5.63 -8.84 3.54
N GLY A 140 -5.06 -9.32 2.43
CA GLY A 140 -5.58 -9.15 1.08
C GLY A 140 -7.05 -9.56 0.89
N PRO A 141 -7.54 -10.67 1.49
CA PRO A 141 -8.96 -11.04 1.39
C PRO A 141 -9.90 -10.01 1.99
N VAL A 142 -9.48 -9.30 3.04
CA VAL A 142 -10.29 -8.21 3.62
C VAL A 142 -10.37 -7.06 2.62
N LEU A 143 -9.22 -6.54 2.16
CA LEU A 143 -9.20 -5.44 1.17
C LEU A 143 -9.95 -5.79 -0.12
N GLY A 144 -9.83 -7.04 -0.56
CA GLY A 144 -10.48 -7.53 -1.78
C GLY A 144 -11.99 -7.61 -1.68
N HIS A 145 -12.52 -8.00 -0.51
CA HIS A 145 -13.95 -8.02 -0.27
C HIS A 145 -14.60 -6.64 -0.51
N TYR A 146 -13.87 -5.56 -0.20
CA TYR A 146 -14.36 -4.19 -0.33
C TYR A 146 -13.85 -3.45 -1.58
N GLY A 147 -13.25 -4.17 -2.54
CA GLY A 147 -12.84 -3.58 -3.83
C GLY A 147 -11.57 -2.72 -3.76
N ALA A 148 -10.80 -2.77 -2.68
CA ALA A 148 -9.59 -1.97 -2.50
C ALA A 148 -8.33 -2.58 -3.15
N ASN A 149 -8.43 -3.75 -3.79
CA ASN A 149 -7.28 -4.51 -4.29
C ASN A 149 -6.49 -3.82 -5.41
N ARG A 150 -7.14 -3.06 -6.30
CA ARG A 150 -6.46 -2.52 -7.51
C ARG A 150 -5.29 -1.59 -7.18
N THR A 151 -5.39 -0.89 -6.06
CA THR A 151 -4.36 0.06 -5.58
C THR A 151 -3.03 -0.61 -5.22
N ARG A 152 -3.02 -1.94 -5.02
CA ARG A 152 -1.85 -2.74 -4.64
C ARG A 152 -1.32 -3.67 -5.73
N LEU A 153 -2.07 -3.88 -6.83
CA LEU A 153 -1.67 -4.83 -7.88
C LEU A 153 -0.28 -4.54 -8.46
N GLY A 154 0.10 -3.27 -8.52
CA GLY A 154 1.43 -2.85 -8.92
C GLY A 154 2.57 -3.38 -8.01
N LEU A 155 2.35 -3.38 -6.69
CA LEU A 155 3.26 -3.98 -5.70
C LEU A 155 3.32 -5.50 -5.84
N GLU A 156 2.29 -6.11 -6.41
CA GLU A 156 2.24 -7.55 -6.65
C GLU A 156 2.84 -7.94 -8.01
N GLY A 157 3.13 -6.96 -8.88
CA GLY A 157 3.54 -7.19 -10.26
C GLY A 157 2.39 -7.74 -11.12
N ALA A 158 1.15 -7.58 -10.66
CA ALA A 158 -0.06 -8.07 -11.28
C ALA A 158 -0.75 -6.99 -12.11
N GLU A 159 -1.62 -7.41 -13.03
CA GLU A 159 -2.56 -6.52 -13.72
C GLU A 159 -3.98 -6.82 -13.20
N PRO A 160 -4.93 -5.89 -13.31
CA PRO A 160 -6.31 -6.16 -12.92
C PRO A 160 -6.92 -7.30 -13.75
N ASP A 161 -7.54 -8.26 -13.06
CA ASP A 161 -8.32 -9.33 -13.66
C ASP A 161 -9.58 -9.59 -12.80
N PRO A 162 -10.80 -9.34 -13.32
CA PRO A 162 -11.10 -8.80 -14.64
C PRO A 162 -10.57 -7.37 -14.82
N TYR A 163 -10.35 -6.99 -16.08
CA TYR A 163 -9.97 -5.63 -16.42
C TYR A 163 -11.08 -4.63 -16.01
N PRO A 164 -10.75 -3.44 -15.47
CA PRO A 164 -11.74 -2.56 -14.87
C PRO A 164 -12.66 -1.96 -15.93
N SER A 165 -13.90 -1.68 -15.54
CA SER A 165 -14.83 -0.92 -16.38
C SER A 165 -14.33 0.50 -16.64
N ALA A 166 -14.90 1.18 -17.64
CA ALA A 166 -14.53 2.57 -17.94
C ALA A 166 -14.77 3.53 -16.75
N GLU A 167 -15.80 3.27 -15.95
CA GLU A 167 -16.09 4.03 -14.73
C GLU A 167 -15.02 3.81 -13.66
N GLU A 168 -14.61 2.55 -13.44
CA GLU A 168 -13.54 2.22 -12.49
C GLU A 168 -12.18 2.76 -12.93
N LEU A 169 -11.86 2.69 -14.22
CA LEU A 169 -10.64 3.28 -14.78
C LEU A 169 -10.60 4.80 -14.55
N ALA A 170 -11.74 5.48 -14.73
CA ALA A 170 -11.84 6.92 -14.49
C ALA A 170 -11.68 7.24 -12.98
N ALA A 171 -12.32 6.47 -12.11
CA ALA A 171 -12.21 6.62 -10.67
C ALA A 171 -10.76 6.39 -10.17
N ASP A 172 -10.09 5.34 -10.66
CA ASP A 172 -8.70 5.03 -10.34
C ASP A 172 -7.74 6.12 -10.84
N ARG A 173 -8.04 6.72 -12.00
CA ARG A 173 -7.29 7.85 -12.56
C ARG A 173 -7.44 9.11 -11.71
N ASP A 174 -8.66 9.43 -11.30
CA ASP A 174 -8.93 10.55 -10.39
C ASP A 174 -8.28 10.34 -9.03
N LEU A 175 -8.23 9.09 -8.54
CA LEU A 175 -7.51 8.75 -7.34
C LEU A 175 -6.00 9.02 -7.49
N MET A 176 -5.37 8.55 -8.57
CA MET A 176 -3.97 8.88 -8.85
C MET A 176 -3.71 10.38 -8.95
N HIS A 177 -4.62 11.13 -9.57
CA HIS A 177 -4.53 12.58 -9.65
C HIS A 177 -4.48 13.23 -8.26
N ARG A 178 -5.34 12.79 -7.32
CA ARG A 178 -5.33 13.29 -5.94
C ARG A 178 -3.98 13.06 -5.25
N GLY A 179 -3.36 11.90 -5.50
CA GLY A 179 -1.99 11.62 -5.04
C GLY A 179 -0.97 12.59 -5.61
N LEU A 180 -1.02 12.86 -6.92
CA LEU A 180 -0.14 13.81 -7.59
C LEU A 180 -0.36 15.26 -7.09
N GLU A 181 -1.61 15.66 -6.83
CA GLU A 181 -1.93 16.96 -6.22
C GLU A 181 -1.31 17.08 -4.83
N TRP A 182 -1.38 16.02 -4.03
CA TRP A 182 -0.73 15.96 -2.73
C TRP A 182 0.78 16.12 -2.84
N CYS A 183 1.42 15.38 -3.76
CA CYS A 183 2.86 15.49 -4.03
C CYS A 183 3.25 16.92 -4.46
N ALA A 184 2.55 17.48 -5.45
CA ALA A 184 2.82 18.80 -6.00
C ALA A 184 2.66 19.91 -4.94
N LYS A 185 1.65 19.80 -4.06
CA LYS A 185 1.46 20.73 -2.93
C LYS A 185 2.66 20.76 -1.97
N HIS A 186 3.39 19.67 -1.85
CA HIS A 186 4.60 19.56 -1.02
C HIS A 186 5.90 19.83 -1.81
N GLY A 187 5.81 20.31 -3.06
CA GLY A 187 6.95 20.66 -3.88
C GLY A 187 7.63 19.47 -4.57
N ILE A 188 7.02 18.28 -4.54
CA ILE A 188 7.49 17.13 -5.31
C ILE A 188 7.13 17.34 -6.78
N THR A 189 8.15 17.38 -7.63
CA THR A 189 7.99 17.60 -9.08
C THR A 189 8.35 16.39 -9.93
N SER A 190 9.03 15.40 -9.33
CA SER A 190 9.38 14.14 -9.99
C SER A 190 9.26 12.97 -9.01
N ILE A 191 8.83 11.82 -9.51
CA ILE A 191 8.57 10.61 -8.73
C ILE A 191 9.14 9.40 -9.46
N GLN A 192 9.88 8.55 -8.76
CA GLN A 192 10.08 7.17 -9.16
C GLN A 192 9.06 6.29 -8.42
N ASN A 193 8.01 5.88 -9.13
CA ASN A 193 6.90 5.13 -8.56
C ASN A 193 7.21 3.63 -8.62
N MET A 194 7.64 3.04 -7.51
CA MET A 194 8.31 1.73 -7.43
C MET A 194 7.36 0.53 -7.35
N ASP A 195 6.08 0.71 -7.67
CA ASP A 195 5.07 -0.34 -7.78
C ASP A 195 4.45 -0.44 -9.19
N GLY A 196 5.23 -0.22 -10.26
CA GLY A 196 4.68 -0.13 -11.61
C GLY A 196 4.15 -1.45 -12.23
N ASN A 197 2.98 -1.35 -12.88
CA ASN A 197 2.42 -2.32 -13.83
C ASN A 197 1.90 -1.58 -15.09
N LEU A 198 1.38 -2.29 -16.09
CA LEU A 198 0.83 -1.65 -17.30
C LEU A 198 -0.41 -0.81 -17.00
N TYR A 199 -1.25 -1.27 -16.07
CA TYR A 199 -2.45 -0.56 -15.67
C TYR A 199 -2.14 0.85 -15.13
N GLN A 200 -1.16 0.97 -14.24
CA GLN A 200 -0.75 2.27 -13.70
C GLN A 200 -0.15 3.18 -14.77
N LEU A 201 0.62 2.63 -15.72
CA LEU A 201 1.12 3.40 -16.86
C LEU A 201 -0.03 3.94 -17.73
N GLU A 202 -1.09 3.17 -17.92
CA GLU A 202 -2.29 3.61 -18.65
C GLU A 202 -3.03 4.75 -17.93
N LEU A 203 -3.21 4.63 -16.61
CA LEU A 203 -3.82 5.69 -15.79
C LEU A 203 -3.01 6.99 -15.89
N LEU A 204 -1.69 6.91 -15.72
CA LEU A 204 -0.80 8.08 -15.78
C LEU A 204 -0.71 8.69 -17.19
N ALA A 205 -0.71 7.87 -18.25
CA ALA A 205 -0.74 8.36 -19.62
C ALA A 205 -2.09 9.02 -19.95
N GLY A 206 -3.18 8.56 -19.33
CA GLY A 206 -4.47 9.23 -19.35
C GLY A 206 -4.39 10.63 -18.75
N LEU A 207 -3.83 10.75 -17.54
CA LEU A 207 -3.60 12.04 -16.88
C LEU A 207 -2.68 12.96 -17.69
N GLU A 208 -1.64 12.42 -18.32
CA GLU A 208 -0.75 13.19 -19.19
C GLU A 208 -1.53 13.81 -20.37
N LYS A 209 -2.35 13.01 -21.07
CA LYS A 209 -3.19 13.49 -22.18
C LYS A 209 -4.21 14.54 -21.75
N GLU A 210 -4.71 14.44 -20.52
CA GLU A 210 -5.64 15.40 -19.91
C GLU A 210 -4.93 16.68 -19.39
N GLY A 211 -3.59 16.75 -19.41
CA GLY A 211 -2.83 17.86 -18.83
C GLY A 211 -2.86 17.88 -17.30
N ARG A 212 -3.15 16.72 -16.69
CA ARG A 212 -3.35 16.50 -15.24
C ARG A 212 -2.20 15.74 -14.58
N LEU A 213 -1.17 15.32 -15.33
CA LEU A 213 0.02 14.70 -14.74
C LEU A 213 0.92 15.78 -14.11
N LEU A 214 0.80 15.98 -12.79
CA LEU A 214 1.45 17.10 -12.08
C LEU A 214 2.93 16.86 -11.72
N CYS A 215 3.39 15.61 -11.72
CA CYS A 215 4.76 15.22 -11.41
C CYS A 215 5.33 14.37 -12.54
N ARG A 216 6.60 14.60 -12.93
CA ARG A 216 7.30 13.71 -13.86
C ARG A 216 7.46 12.35 -13.22
N THR A 217 6.93 11.32 -13.84
CA THR A 217 6.78 10.01 -13.20
C THR A 217 7.52 8.95 -14.00
N LYS A 218 8.37 8.18 -13.31
CA LYS A 218 9.04 7.00 -13.88
C LYS A 218 8.56 5.73 -13.20
N LEU A 219 8.01 4.80 -13.96
CA LEU A 219 7.52 3.50 -13.47
C LEU A 219 8.45 2.36 -13.89
N PRO A 220 8.91 1.49 -12.97
CA PRO A 220 9.61 0.27 -13.31
C PRO A 220 8.62 -0.82 -13.73
N PHE A 221 9.13 -1.82 -14.44
CA PHE A 221 8.53 -3.15 -14.46
C PHE A 221 8.87 -3.88 -13.16
N HIS A 222 7.87 -4.34 -12.42
CA HIS A 222 8.09 -5.16 -11.24
C HIS A 222 8.33 -6.63 -11.65
N PHE A 223 9.57 -7.10 -11.48
CA PHE A 223 9.99 -8.47 -11.73
C PHE A 223 9.97 -9.28 -10.43
N LYS A 224 9.16 -10.35 -10.38
CA LYS A 224 8.99 -11.23 -9.21
C LYS A 224 9.80 -12.52 -9.38
N ASN A 225 10.13 -13.18 -8.28
CA ASN A 225 10.94 -14.40 -8.26
C ASN A 225 10.31 -15.60 -8.98
N PHE A 226 8.99 -15.64 -9.12
CA PHE A 226 8.29 -16.66 -9.91
C PHE A 226 8.18 -16.30 -11.41
N MET A 227 8.62 -15.10 -11.83
CA MET A 227 8.61 -14.71 -13.24
C MET A 227 9.82 -15.27 -13.97
N LYS A 228 9.61 -15.70 -15.21
CA LYS A 228 10.67 -16.12 -16.12
C LYS A 228 11.31 -14.90 -16.80
N LEU A 229 12.56 -15.03 -17.26
CA LEU A 229 13.30 -13.94 -17.88
C LEU A 229 12.66 -13.39 -19.17
N ASP A 230 11.86 -14.19 -19.87
CA ASP A 230 11.07 -13.74 -21.04
C ASP A 230 10.07 -12.63 -20.67
N MET A 231 9.65 -12.54 -19.40
CA MET A 231 8.82 -11.42 -18.92
C MET A 231 9.53 -10.06 -19.01
N LEU A 232 10.86 -10.02 -19.16
CA LEU A 232 11.59 -8.77 -19.44
C LEU A 232 11.27 -8.18 -20.82
N GLU A 233 10.69 -8.95 -21.74
CA GLU A 233 10.11 -8.39 -22.96
C GLU A 233 8.98 -7.41 -22.64
N LYS A 234 8.19 -7.67 -21.60
CA LYS A 234 7.17 -6.72 -21.10
C LYS A 234 7.83 -5.44 -20.61
N ALA A 235 8.94 -5.53 -19.89
CA ALA A 235 9.72 -4.36 -19.46
C ALA A 235 10.22 -3.54 -20.66
N SER A 236 10.75 -4.21 -21.69
CA SER A 236 11.16 -3.57 -22.95
C SER A 236 10.00 -2.86 -23.64
N ARG A 237 8.81 -3.50 -23.69
CA ARG A 237 7.59 -2.88 -24.24
C ARG A 237 7.14 -1.66 -23.42
N MET A 238 7.20 -1.71 -22.10
CA MET A 238 6.89 -0.57 -21.24
C MET A 238 7.85 0.59 -21.54
N ALA A 239 9.14 0.33 -21.66
CA ALA A 239 10.16 1.34 -21.95
C ALA A 239 9.97 2.02 -23.32
N THR A 240 9.57 1.26 -24.35
CA THR A 240 9.36 1.83 -25.69
C THR A 240 8.00 2.51 -25.84
N SER A 241 6.97 2.03 -25.15
CA SER A 241 5.60 2.56 -25.25
C SER A 241 5.38 3.80 -24.37
N TYR A 242 6.13 3.94 -23.29
CA TYR A 242 6.04 5.06 -22.35
C TYR A 242 7.41 5.71 -22.19
N ASN A 243 7.66 6.77 -22.97
CA ASN A 243 8.97 7.43 -23.08
C ASN A 243 8.87 8.95 -23.28
N SER A 244 7.82 9.59 -22.77
CA SER A 244 7.66 11.05 -22.85
C SER A 244 8.51 11.77 -21.79
N GLU A 245 8.53 13.10 -21.83
CA GLU A 245 9.19 13.92 -20.80
C GLU A 245 8.52 13.76 -19.42
N TRP A 246 7.19 13.54 -19.40
CA TRP A 246 6.40 13.52 -18.18
C TRP A 246 6.15 12.11 -17.64
N LEU A 247 6.08 11.11 -18.52
CA LEU A 247 5.86 9.72 -18.15
C LEU A 247 6.85 8.81 -18.89
N SER A 248 7.64 8.06 -18.13
CA SER A 248 8.58 7.10 -18.70
C SER A 248 8.65 5.78 -17.95
N SER A 249 9.10 4.73 -18.62
CA SER A 249 9.48 3.47 -18.00
C SER A 249 10.96 3.13 -18.32
N GLY A 250 11.33 1.85 -18.34
CA GLY A 250 12.71 1.41 -18.60
C GLY A 250 13.55 1.17 -17.35
N MET A 251 12.91 0.84 -16.23
CA MET A 251 13.58 0.29 -15.04
C MET A 251 12.97 -1.07 -14.71
N VAL A 252 13.73 -1.91 -14.02
CA VAL A 252 13.23 -3.17 -13.46
C VAL A 252 13.38 -3.08 -11.95
N LYS A 253 12.26 -3.27 -11.23
CA LYS A 253 12.23 -3.35 -9.77
C LYS A 253 12.15 -4.81 -9.37
N VAL A 254 13.02 -5.21 -8.45
CA VAL A 254 13.01 -6.52 -7.79
C VAL A 254 12.96 -6.29 -6.27
N PHE A 255 12.36 -7.23 -5.56
CA PHE A 255 12.55 -7.38 -4.11
C PHE A 255 13.50 -8.55 -3.90
N TYR A 256 14.66 -8.29 -3.31
CA TYR A 256 15.60 -9.37 -3.01
C TYR A 256 15.20 -10.11 -1.72
N ASP A 257 14.71 -9.36 -0.75
CA ASP A 257 14.38 -9.80 0.61
C ASP A 257 13.27 -8.89 1.19
N GLY A 258 12.99 -9.04 2.49
CA GLY A 258 12.00 -8.26 3.22
C GLY A 258 12.60 -7.14 4.09
N VAL A 259 12.07 -6.97 5.30
CA VAL A 259 12.44 -5.90 6.24
C VAL A 259 13.04 -6.46 7.54
N LEU A 260 13.77 -5.61 8.26
CA LEU A 260 14.44 -5.99 9.51
C LEU A 260 13.42 -6.31 10.63
N ASP A 261 12.38 -5.50 10.77
CA ASP A 261 11.42 -5.56 11.89
C ASP A 261 10.62 -6.89 11.95
N SER A 262 10.41 -7.53 10.80
CA SER A 262 9.74 -8.84 10.70
C SER A 262 10.71 -10.01 10.51
N TRP A 263 12.02 -9.77 10.65
CA TRP A 263 13.09 -10.74 10.40
C TRP A 263 13.08 -11.33 8.97
N THR A 264 12.60 -10.59 7.98
CA THR A 264 12.49 -11.07 6.59
C THR A 264 13.58 -10.53 5.67
N ALA A 265 14.33 -9.50 6.09
CA ALA A 265 15.54 -9.06 5.39
C ALA A 265 16.67 -10.11 5.52
N VAL A 266 17.50 -10.22 4.50
CA VAL A 266 18.61 -11.17 4.46
C VAL A 266 19.86 -10.53 5.07
N MET A 267 20.35 -11.16 6.13
CA MET A 267 21.47 -10.67 6.93
C MET A 267 22.73 -11.49 6.66
N VAL A 268 23.89 -10.84 6.75
CA VAL A 268 25.19 -11.54 6.66
C VAL A 268 25.39 -12.45 7.89
N ASP A 269 25.05 -11.94 9.06
CA ASP A 269 25.10 -12.62 10.35
C ASP A 269 23.69 -12.80 10.92
N ASP A 270 23.57 -13.55 12.01
CA ASP A 270 22.29 -13.76 12.68
C ASP A 270 21.68 -12.43 13.15
N TYR A 271 20.35 -12.34 13.14
CA TYR A 271 19.66 -11.25 13.81
C TYR A 271 20.01 -11.23 15.30
N ALA A 272 20.31 -10.04 15.84
CA ALA A 272 20.80 -9.88 17.22
C ALA A 272 19.79 -10.38 18.27
N ASP A 273 18.50 -10.25 17.98
CA ASP A 273 17.36 -10.67 18.80
C ASP A 273 16.77 -12.02 18.37
N ARG A 274 17.29 -12.62 17.29
CA ARG A 274 16.90 -13.95 16.81
C ARG A 274 18.11 -14.77 16.34
N PRO A 275 18.93 -15.27 17.28
CA PRO A 275 20.09 -16.11 16.96
C PRO A 275 19.70 -17.36 16.14
N GLY A 276 20.54 -17.71 15.17
CA GLY A 276 20.34 -18.81 14.23
C GLY A 276 19.45 -18.48 13.02
N TRP A 277 18.93 -17.26 12.90
CA TRP A 277 18.12 -16.83 11.76
C TRP A 277 18.76 -15.65 11.04
N ARG A 278 18.78 -15.70 9.70
CA ARG A 278 19.39 -14.69 8.82
C ARG A 278 18.46 -14.19 7.72
N GLY A 279 17.18 -14.54 7.77
CA GLY A 279 16.26 -14.36 6.65
C GLY A 279 16.48 -15.36 5.52
N GLU A 280 15.58 -15.34 4.55
CA GLU A 280 15.66 -16.14 3.32
C GLU A 280 15.45 -15.21 2.11
N PRO A 281 16.33 -15.24 1.10
CA PRO A 281 16.18 -14.38 -0.07
C PRO A 281 15.02 -14.86 -0.95
N LEU A 282 14.34 -13.92 -1.60
CA LEU A 282 13.31 -14.19 -2.60
C LEU A 282 13.92 -14.71 -3.91
N PHE A 283 15.16 -14.32 -4.20
CA PHE A 283 15.90 -14.73 -5.39
C PHE A 283 17.16 -15.51 -5.01
N SER A 284 17.48 -16.56 -5.78
CA SER A 284 18.83 -17.14 -5.74
C SER A 284 19.88 -16.13 -6.22
N PRO A 285 21.16 -16.28 -5.84
CA PRO A 285 22.24 -15.50 -6.42
C PRO A 285 22.40 -15.64 -7.95
N GLN A 286 21.96 -16.77 -8.51
CA GLN A 286 21.85 -17.02 -9.97
C GLN A 286 20.54 -16.46 -10.51
#